data_AF-A0AAF0VRW0-F1
#
_entry.id   AF-A0AAF0VRW0-F1
#
_cell.length_a   1.000
_cell.length_b   1.000
_cell.length_c   1.000
_cell.angle_alpha   90.00
_cell.angle_beta   90.00
_cell.angle_gamma   90.00
#
_symmetry.space_group_name_H-M   'P 1'
#
loop_
_entity.id
_entity.type
_entity.pdbx_description
1 polymer ?
#
loop_
_entity_poly.entity_id
_entity_poly.type
_entity_poly.pdbx_seq_one_letter_code
_entity_poly.pdbx_strand_id
1 'polypeptide(L)'
;MTDTLVMIAGLLADEAPKDTGPDFGKASPFGLLIVVLLLIGTFLLVRSMNRHLKKLPESFDRTNPQPDQAADEGTVSDVVVSDVVAEDTDRKAP
;
A
#
# COMPACT_ATOMS: atom_id res chain seq x y z
N MET A 1 -23.93 -21.57 32.01
CA MET A 1 -24.23 -20.55 30.96
C MET A 1 -23.43 -20.80 29.68
N THR A 2 -22.18 -21.24 29.80
CA THR A 2 -21.35 -21.70 28.68
C THR A 2 -21.87 -22.99 28.04
N ASP A 3 -22.49 -23.89 28.81
CA ASP A 3 -22.99 -25.18 28.30
C ASP A 3 -24.10 -25.02 27.26
N THR A 4 -24.97 -24.03 27.46
CA THR A 4 -26.03 -23.70 26.52
C THR A 4 -25.45 -23.16 25.21
N LEU A 5 -24.37 -22.36 25.27
CA LEU A 5 -23.67 -21.86 24.09
C LEU A 5 -22.96 -22.99 23.33
N VAL A 6 -22.35 -23.95 24.02
CA VAL A 6 -21.71 -25.13 23.41
C VAL A 6 -22.75 -26.04 22.74
N MET A 7 -23.91 -26.23 23.35
CA MET A 7 -24.99 -27.03 22.79
C MET A 7 -25.62 -26.38 21.55
N ILE A 8 -25.82 -25.04 21.58
CA ILE A 8 -26.29 -24.26 20.43
C ILE A 8 -25.24 -24.29 19.30
N ALA A 9 -23.96 -24.09 19.63
CA ALA A 9 -22.88 -24.17 18.64
C ALA A 9 -22.75 -25.56 18.01
N GLY A 10 -22.93 -26.62 18.78
CA GLY A 10 -22.98 -28.00 18.26
C GLY A 10 -24.18 -28.26 17.35
N LEU A 11 -25.36 -27.74 17.69
CA LEU A 11 -26.57 -27.86 16.88
C LEU A 11 -26.47 -27.08 15.56
N LEU A 12 -25.88 -25.87 15.60
CA LEU A 12 -25.63 -25.04 14.41
C LEU A 12 -24.55 -25.63 13.50
N ALA A 13 -23.58 -26.34 14.08
CA ALA A 13 -22.50 -26.98 13.33
C ALA A 13 -22.95 -28.24 12.58
N ASP A 14 -23.98 -28.94 13.05
CA ASP A 14 -24.49 -30.16 12.40
C ASP A 14 -25.45 -29.86 11.23
N GLU A 15 -26.06 -28.67 11.22
CA GLU A 15 -26.91 -28.15 10.13
C GLU A 15 -26.14 -27.46 8.99
N ALA A 16 -24.82 -27.25 9.14
CA ALA A 16 -24.02 -26.83 8.00
C ALA A 16 -24.11 -27.94 6.94
N PRO A 17 -24.59 -27.67 5.71
CA PRO A 17 -24.50 -28.63 4.64
C PRO A 17 -23.04 -29.04 4.53
N LYS A 18 -22.73 -30.25 5.00
CA LYS A 18 -21.52 -30.97 4.64
C LYS A 18 -21.73 -31.43 3.21
N ASP A 19 -21.89 -30.44 2.33
CA ASP A 19 -21.65 -30.54 0.90
C ASP A 19 -20.19 -30.89 0.82
N THR A 20 -19.86 -32.16 1.05
CA THR A 20 -18.57 -32.73 0.72
C THR A 20 -18.84 -33.80 -0.30
N GLY A 21 -19.25 -33.36 -1.49
CA GLY A 21 -19.35 -34.22 -2.67
C GLY A 21 -18.01 -34.88 -3.01
N PRO A 22 -17.97 -35.80 -3.99
CA PRO A 22 -16.79 -36.59 -4.33
C PRO A 22 -15.51 -35.78 -4.62
N ASP A 23 -15.63 -34.49 -4.93
CA ASP A 23 -14.52 -33.58 -5.27
C ASP A 23 -14.00 -32.73 -4.11
N PHE A 24 -14.56 -32.91 -2.92
CA PHE A 24 -14.05 -32.23 -1.73
C PHE A 24 -12.69 -32.80 -1.34
N GLY A 25 -11.72 -31.90 -1.26
CA GLY A 25 -10.31 -32.26 -1.11
C GLY A 25 -9.55 -32.41 -2.44
N LYS A 26 -10.19 -32.48 -3.62
CA LYS A 26 -9.47 -32.42 -4.91
C LYS A 26 -9.06 -31.00 -5.30
N ALA A 27 -9.85 -30.00 -4.88
CA ALA A 27 -9.51 -28.58 -5.05
C ALA A 27 -8.42 -28.10 -4.06
N SER A 28 -8.27 -28.76 -2.91
CA SER A 28 -7.34 -28.36 -1.84
C SER A 28 -5.85 -28.44 -2.23
N PRO A 29 -5.36 -29.48 -2.94
CA PRO A 29 -3.97 -29.57 -3.37
C PRO A 29 -3.53 -28.42 -4.28
N PHE A 30 -4.40 -28.00 -5.21
CA PHE A 30 -4.07 -26.90 -6.13
C PHE A 30 -4.15 -25.55 -5.42
N GLY A 31 -5.13 -25.37 -4.53
CA GLY A 31 -5.20 -24.20 -3.66
C GLY A 31 -3.94 -24.02 -2.81
N LEU A 32 -3.41 -25.10 -2.23
CA LEU A 32 -2.16 -25.07 -1.48
C LEU A 32 -0.96 -24.64 -2.35
N LEU A 33 -0.85 -25.17 -3.57
CA LEU A 33 0.20 -24.75 -4.51
C LEU A 33 0.11 -23.26 -4.85
N ILE A 34 -1.09 -22.75 -5.14
CA ILE A 34 -1.30 -21.32 -5.42
C ILE A 34 -0.92 -20.49 -4.20
N VAL A 35 -1.33 -20.89 -2.99
CA VAL A 35 -0.99 -20.17 -1.76
C VAL A 35 0.51 -20.13 -1.54
N VAL A 36 1.23 -21.23 -1.74
CA VAL A 36 2.69 -21.27 -1.63
C VAL A 36 3.34 -20.35 -2.67
N LEU A 37 2.88 -20.39 -3.92
CA LEU A 37 3.39 -19.52 -4.99
C LEU A 37 3.11 -18.04 -4.68
N LEU A 38 1.93 -17.74 -4.14
CA LEU A 38 1.55 -16.40 -3.73
C LEU A 38 2.39 -15.92 -2.54
N LEU A 39 2.66 -16.78 -1.55
CA LEU A 39 3.56 -16.47 -0.44
C LEU A 39 4.98 -16.15 -0.93
N ILE A 40 5.49 -16.91 -1.91
CA ILE A 40 6.78 -16.63 -2.54
C ILE A 40 6.73 -15.27 -3.25
N GLY A 41 5.67 -15.01 -4.03
CA GLY A 41 5.47 -13.73 -4.72
C GLY A 41 5.40 -12.54 -3.76
N THR A 42 4.59 -12.64 -2.71
CA THR A 42 4.50 -11.64 -1.65
C THR A 42 5.84 -11.44 -0.95
N PHE A 43 6.57 -12.51 -0.62
CA PHE A 43 7.89 -12.41 0.02
C PHE A 43 8.91 -11.71 -0.88
N LEU A 44 8.97 -12.08 -2.16
CA LEU A 44 9.85 -11.43 -3.14
C LEU A 44 9.50 -9.96 -3.33
N LEU A 45 8.20 -9.62 -3.33
CA LEU A 45 7.74 -8.25 -3.44
C LEU A 45 8.14 -7.41 -2.22
N VAL A 46 7.87 -7.92 -1.02
CA VAL A 46 8.29 -7.29 0.24
C VAL A 46 9.80 -7.08 0.24
N ARG A 47 10.60 -8.10 -0.10
CA ARG A 47 12.06 -7.98 -0.22
C ARG A 47 12.48 -6.94 -1.27
N SER A 48 11.83 -6.92 -2.43
CA SER A 48 12.14 -6.03 -3.55
C SER A 48 11.90 -4.57 -3.17
N MET A 49 10.71 -4.28 -2.61
CA MET A 49 10.38 -2.94 -2.12
C MET A 49 11.29 -2.53 -0.97
N ASN A 50 11.54 -3.43 -0.03
CA ASN A 50 12.39 -3.16 1.13
C ASN A 50 13.86 -2.90 0.72
N ARG A 51 14.31 -3.39 -0.44
CA ARG A 51 15.63 -3.07 -1.00
C ARG A 51 15.70 -1.64 -1.56
N HIS A 52 14.60 -1.11 -2.12
CA HIS A 52 14.55 0.28 -2.61
C HIS A 52 14.48 1.27 -1.46
N LEU A 53 13.76 0.94 -0.38
CA LEU A 53 13.74 1.78 0.82
C LEU A 53 15.14 1.94 1.44
N LYS A 54 15.98 0.90 1.38
CA LYS A 54 17.38 0.97 1.83
C LYS A 54 18.30 1.82 0.95
N LYS A 55 17.85 2.21 -0.25
CA LYS A 55 18.61 3.11 -1.14
C LYS A 55 18.21 4.57 -0.95
N LEU A 56 17.25 4.85 -0.07
CA LEU A 56 16.88 6.22 0.24
C LEU A 56 17.96 6.82 1.16
N PRO A 57 18.46 8.03 0.85
CA PRO A 57 19.42 8.72 1.69
C PRO A 57 18.79 9.06 3.06
N GLU A 58 19.62 9.16 4.10
CA GLU A 58 19.16 9.46 5.47
C GLU A 58 18.52 10.85 5.61
N SER A 59 18.86 11.77 4.71
CA SER A 59 18.23 13.09 4.61
C SER A 59 18.02 13.49 3.16
N PHE A 60 16.88 14.12 2.89
CA PHE A 60 16.64 14.85 1.65
C PHE A 60 17.11 16.29 1.87
N ASP A 61 18.42 16.51 1.74
CA ASP A 61 18.98 17.85 1.88
C ASP A 61 18.63 18.69 0.63
N ARG A 62 18.00 19.85 0.84
CA ARG A 62 17.61 20.78 -0.24
C ARG A 62 18.78 21.60 -0.75
N THR A 63 19.89 21.63 -0.01
CA THR A 63 21.03 22.51 -0.30
C THR A 63 22.08 21.87 -1.22
N ASN A 64 21.99 20.56 -1.49
CA ASN A 64 22.90 19.89 -2.41
C ASN A 64 22.16 18.76 -3.17
N PRO A 65 21.45 19.09 -4.26
CA PRO A 65 20.62 18.12 -4.96
C PRO A 65 21.46 17.01 -5.59
N GLN A 66 21.06 15.75 -5.37
CA GLN A 66 21.65 14.63 -6.10
C GLN A 66 21.31 14.74 -7.60
N PRO A 67 22.10 14.12 -8.51
CA PRO A 67 21.85 14.17 -9.95
C PRO A 67 20.42 13.78 -10.37
N ASP A 68 19.79 12.86 -9.62
CA ASP A 68 18.39 12.42 -9.85
C ASP A 68 17.34 13.47 -9.44
N GLN A 69 17.68 14.43 -8.56
CA GLN A 69 16.80 15.54 -8.16
C GLN A 69 16.84 16.72 -9.14
N ALA A 70 17.94 16.87 -9.89
CA ALA A 70 18.06 17.92 -10.91
C ALA A 70 17.17 17.65 -12.15
N ALA A 71 16.68 16.42 -12.32
CA ALA A 71 15.77 16.04 -13.39
C ALA A 71 14.28 16.26 -13.06
N ASP A 72 13.94 16.56 -11.78
CA ASP A 72 12.57 16.80 -11.28
C ASP A 72 12.35 18.26 -10.84
N GLU A 73 13.08 19.22 -11.44
CA GLU A 73 12.84 20.66 -11.30
C GLU A 73 11.56 21.14 -12.05
N GLY A 74 10.53 20.30 -12.14
CA GLY A 74 9.33 20.56 -12.95
C GLY A 74 8.03 20.81 -12.18
N THR A 75 7.97 20.55 -10.87
CA THR A 75 6.66 20.46 -10.18
C THR A 75 6.25 21.68 -9.35
N VAL A 76 7.12 22.64 -9.01
CA VAL A 76 6.69 23.86 -8.30
C VAL A 76 7.50 25.10 -8.67
N SER A 77 7.31 25.59 -9.89
CA SER A 77 7.68 26.95 -10.25
C SER A 77 6.58 27.49 -11.17
N ASP A 78 5.97 28.60 -10.78
CA ASP A 78 5.24 29.53 -11.66
C ASP A 78 3.71 29.55 -11.67
N VAL A 79 3.04 29.22 -10.56
CA VAL A 79 1.66 29.71 -10.36
C VAL A 79 1.56 30.33 -8.97
N VAL A 80 1.12 31.59 -8.91
CA VAL A 80 0.82 32.40 -7.70
C VAL A 80 1.99 33.13 -7.01
N VAL A 81 2.85 33.85 -7.74
CA VAL A 81 3.54 35.05 -7.17
C VAL A 81 3.25 36.33 -7.98
N SER A 82 2.66 36.21 -9.18
CA SER A 82 2.32 37.36 -10.02
C SER A 82 1.16 38.22 -9.51
N ASP A 83 0.38 37.75 -8.53
CA ASP A 83 -0.78 38.50 -7.99
C ASP A 83 -0.45 39.47 -6.84
N VAL A 84 0.77 39.44 -6.28
CA VAL A 84 1.13 40.32 -5.14
C VAL A 84 2.08 41.45 -5.54
N VAL A 85 2.79 41.33 -6.67
CA VAL A 85 3.80 42.33 -7.08
C VAL A 85 3.25 43.39 -8.04
N ALA A 86 2.06 43.20 -8.61
CA ALA A 86 1.48 44.16 -9.55
C ALA A 86 0.71 45.32 -8.89
N GLU A 87 0.44 45.29 -7.58
CA GLU A 87 -0.35 46.35 -6.92
C GLU A 87 0.50 47.41 -6.17
N ASP A 88 1.75 47.12 -5.77
CA ASP A 88 2.53 48.04 -4.92
C ASP A 88 3.45 49.00 -5.71
N THR A 89 3.60 48.80 -7.03
CA THR A 89 4.46 49.65 -7.87
C THR A 89 3.70 50.70 -8.69
N ASP A 90 2.46 51.03 -8.33
CA ASP A 90 1.76 52.20 -8.87
C ASP A 90 1.64 53.32 -7.82
N ARG A 91 2.70 54.14 -7.79
CA ARG A 91 2.59 55.59 -7.61
C ARG A 91 2.08 56.09 -6.26
N LYS A 92 2.75 55.69 -5.18
CA LYS A 92 3.17 56.65 -4.15
C LYS A 92 4.49 57.31 -4.59
N ALA A 93 4.41 58.47 -5.24
CA ALA A 93 5.39 59.57 -5.18
C ALA A 93 5.02 60.69 -6.17
N PRO A 94 5.49 61.93 -5.92
CA PRO A 94 5.18 62.83 -4.81
C PRO A 94 3.95 63.72 -5.08
#